data_AF-A0A4Q6GLL2-F1
#
_entry.id   AF-A0A4Q6GLL2-F1
#
_cell.length_a   1.000
_cell.length_b   1.000
_cell.length_c   1.000
_cell.angle_alpha   90.00
_cell.angle_beta   90.00
_cell.angle_gamma   90.00
#
_symmetry.space_group_name_H-M   'P 1'
#
loop_
_entity.id
_entity.type
_entity.pdbx_description
1 polymer ?
#
loop_
_entity_poly.entity_id
_entity_poly.type
_entity_poly.pdbx_seq_one_letter_code
_entity_poly.pdbx_strand_id
1 'polypeptide(L)'
;MSIAALLVGIAVSAAAGYTNYRYVRRYDGLVGRVEEEFRGLRLEAADPAMCFDGRTAAIVREQREYSDRDMRTVIRIQRYARNGHGEYFFFISEGNGRPYFKHIGHSAAKVALGSSYVPPTNAR
;
A
#
# COMPACT_ATOMS: atom_id res chain seq x y z
N MET A 1 -45.72 4.86 -19.18
CA MET A 1 -44.26 5.07 -19.25
C MET A 1 -43.82 4.88 -20.70
N SER A 2 -43.11 5.86 -21.26
CA SER A 2 -42.63 5.80 -22.66
C SER A 2 -41.40 4.91 -22.78
N ILE A 3 -41.26 4.17 -23.88
CA ILE A 3 -40.09 3.34 -24.22
C ILE A 3 -38.79 4.16 -24.15
N ALA A 4 -38.86 5.46 -24.50
CA ALA A 4 -37.71 6.36 -24.42
C ALA A 4 -37.23 6.60 -22.97
N ALA A 5 -38.16 6.69 -22.01
CA ALA A 5 -37.82 6.86 -20.60
C ALA A 5 -37.15 5.60 -20.01
N LEU A 6 -37.56 4.42 -20.47
CA LEU A 6 -36.95 3.14 -20.08
C LEU A 6 -35.51 3.02 -20.60
N LEU A 7 -35.29 3.38 -21.86
CA LEU A 7 -33.97 3.33 -22.50
C LEU A 7 -32.98 4.31 -21.86
N VAL A 8 -33.43 5.53 -21.52
CA VAL A 8 -32.61 6.50 -20.78
C VAL A 8 -32.25 5.98 -19.39
N GLY A 9 -33.21 5.37 -18.68
CA GLY A 9 -32.95 4.75 -17.37
C GLY A 9 -31.87 3.68 -17.44
N ILE A 10 -31.94 2.77 -18.42
CA ILE A 10 -30.95 1.71 -18.63
C ILE A 10 -29.57 2.30 -18.96
N ALA A 11 -29.51 3.31 -19.83
CA ALA A 11 -28.25 3.95 -20.21
C ALA A 11 -27.56 4.62 -19.00
N VAL A 12 -28.32 5.31 -18.14
CA VAL A 12 -27.78 5.95 -16.93
C VAL A 12 -27.28 4.90 -15.93
N SER A 13 -28.06 3.83 -15.68
CA SER A 13 -27.64 2.74 -14.80
C SER A 13 -26.40 1.99 -15.32
N ALA A 14 -26.33 1.75 -16.64
CA ALA A 14 -25.17 1.12 -17.27
C ALA A 14 -23.92 2.02 -17.19
N ALA A 15 -24.07 3.33 -17.41
CA ALA A 15 -22.97 4.29 -17.26
C ALA A 15 -22.46 4.38 -15.82
N ALA A 16 -23.37 4.44 -14.84
CA ALA A 16 -23.03 4.45 -13.42
C ALA A 16 -22.36 3.12 -12.97
N GLY A 17 -22.85 1.98 -13.47
CA GLY A 17 -22.25 0.67 -13.21
C GLY A 17 -20.85 0.54 -13.84
N TYR A 18 -20.67 1.03 -15.07
CA TYR A 18 -19.40 0.97 -15.78
C TYR A 18 -18.32 1.85 -15.15
N THR A 19 -18.67 3.07 -14.72
CA THR A 19 -17.73 3.95 -14.01
C THR A 19 -17.31 3.35 -12.67
N ASN A 20 -18.24 2.78 -11.92
CA ASN A 20 -17.96 2.12 -10.64
C ASN A 20 -17.15 0.82 -10.81
N TYR A 21 -17.41 0.03 -11.84
CA TYR A 21 -16.62 -1.16 -12.16
C TYR A 21 -15.17 -0.81 -12.55
N ARG A 22 -14.99 0.21 -13.42
CA ARG A 22 -13.66 0.66 -13.84
C ARG A 22 -12.86 1.26 -12.67
N TYR A 23 -13.57 1.86 -11.72
CA TYR A 23 -13.02 2.39 -10.48
C TYR A 23 -12.41 1.29 -9.61
N VAL A 24 -13.23 0.30 -9.21
CA VAL A 24 -12.79 -0.82 -8.37
C VAL A 24 -11.63 -1.57 -9.02
N ARG A 25 -11.71 -1.82 -10.34
CA ARG A 25 -10.68 -2.55 -11.07
C ARG A 25 -9.32 -1.83 -11.13
N ARG A 26 -9.30 -0.49 -11.22
CA ARG A 26 -8.03 0.28 -11.21
C ARG A 26 -7.40 0.30 -9.83
N TYR A 27 -8.23 0.42 -8.79
CA TYR A 27 -7.80 0.36 -7.40
C TYR A 27 -7.21 -1.02 -7.08
N ASP A 28 -7.92 -2.11 -7.40
CA ASP A 28 -7.45 -3.48 -7.19
C ASP A 28 -6.14 -3.76 -7.95
N GLY A 29 -6.02 -3.21 -9.17
CA GLY A 29 -4.83 -3.38 -9.99
C GLY A 29 -3.57 -2.69 -9.46
N LEU A 30 -3.68 -1.54 -8.78
CA LEU A 30 -2.52 -0.91 -8.14
C LEU A 30 -2.16 -1.66 -6.86
N VAL A 31 -3.15 -1.89 -5.99
CA VAL A 31 -2.93 -2.54 -4.68
C VAL A 31 -2.33 -3.93 -4.88
N GLY A 32 -2.82 -4.70 -5.84
CA GLY A 32 -2.26 -6.02 -6.18
C GLY A 32 -0.80 -5.96 -6.60
N ARG A 33 -0.43 -5.03 -7.50
CA ARG A 33 0.96 -4.87 -7.95
C ARG A 33 1.89 -4.43 -6.82
N VAL A 34 1.46 -3.47 -6.00
CA VAL A 34 2.22 -3.02 -4.83
C VAL A 34 2.41 -4.17 -3.84
N GLU A 35 1.39 -4.99 -3.64
CA GLU A 35 1.48 -6.17 -2.78
C GLU A 35 2.50 -7.17 -3.34
N GLU A 36 2.45 -7.48 -4.63
CA GLU A 36 3.41 -8.36 -5.30
C GLU A 36 4.85 -7.84 -5.17
N GLU A 37 5.06 -6.54 -5.43
CA GLU A 37 6.37 -5.90 -5.28
C GLU A 37 6.88 -5.99 -3.83
N PHE A 38 6.04 -5.64 -2.85
CA PHE A 38 6.39 -5.71 -1.44
C PHE A 38 6.74 -7.13 -1.01
N ARG A 39 5.91 -8.12 -1.38
CA ARG A 39 6.13 -9.55 -1.07
C ARG A 39 7.32 -10.15 -1.83
N GLY A 40 7.73 -9.52 -2.91
CA GLY A 40 8.94 -9.88 -3.67
C GLY A 40 10.23 -9.36 -3.04
N LEU A 41 10.17 -8.39 -2.13
CA LEU A 41 11.37 -7.80 -1.52
C LEU A 41 12.11 -8.80 -0.62
N ARG A 42 13.40 -8.96 -0.91
CA ARG A 42 14.34 -9.72 -0.10
C ARG A 42 15.64 -8.94 0.01
N LEU A 43 16.12 -8.79 1.23
CA LEU A 43 17.42 -8.20 1.53
C LEU A 43 18.18 -9.17 2.40
N GLU A 44 19.32 -9.63 1.90
CA GLU A 44 20.30 -10.41 2.65
C GLU A 44 21.42 -9.46 3.10
N ALA A 45 21.73 -9.49 4.39
CA ALA A 45 22.77 -8.67 5.00
C ALA A 45 23.66 -9.55 5.90
N ALA A 46 24.88 -9.10 6.16
CA ALA A 46 25.78 -9.80 7.07
C ALA A 46 25.24 -9.84 8.52
N ASP A 47 24.55 -8.77 8.94
CA ASP A 47 23.83 -8.73 10.21
C ASP A 47 22.41 -9.27 10.01
N PRO A 48 22.00 -10.36 10.68
CA PRO A 48 20.65 -10.91 10.61
C PRO A 48 19.56 -9.90 10.96
N ALA A 49 19.84 -8.94 11.85
CA ALA A 49 18.88 -7.89 12.20
C ALA A 49 18.55 -6.98 11.01
N MET A 50 19.46 -6.86 10.04
CA MET A 50 19.30 -6.04 8.84
C MET A 50 18.71 -6.81 7.65
N CYS A 51 18.48 -8.12 7.78
CA CYS A 51 17.79 -8.92 6.77
C CYS A 51 16.30 -8.56 6.67
N PHE A 52 15.72 -8.72 5.48
CA PHE A 52 14.30 -8.47 5.24
C PHE A 52 13.71 -9.52 4.28
N ASP A 53 12.53 -10.03 4.59
CA ASP A 53 11.66 -10.77 3.66
C ASP A 53 10.25 -10.17 3.74
N GLY A 54 9.78 -9.59 2.63
CA GLY A 54 8.46 -8.96 2.55
C GLY A 54 7.30 -9.93 2.77
N ARG A 55 7.51 -11.24 2.63
CA ARG A 55 6.49 -12.27 2.88
C ARG A 55 6.22 -12.45 4.37
N THR A 56 7.22 -12.28 5.21
CA THR A 56 7.13 -12.50 6.67
C THR A 56 7.16 -11.19 7.46
N ALA A 57 7.54 -10.07 6.85
CA ALA A 57 7.55 -8.78 7.51
C ALA A 57 6.14 -8.33 7.92
N ALA A 58 6.03 -7.78 9.12
CA ALA A 58 4.79 -7.22 9.64
C ALA A 58 4.63 -5.77 9.17
N ILE A 59 3.53 -5.46 8.47
CA ILE A 59 3.20 -4.08 8.10
C ILE A 59 2.63 -3.38 9.34
N VAL A 60 3.36 -2.39 9.85
CA VAL A 60 2.96 -1.61 11.04
C VAL A 60 2.04 -0.46 10.65
N ARG A 61 2.31 0.17 9.50
CA ARG A 61 1.44 1.21 8.95
C ARG A 61 1.49 1.18 7.42
N GLU A 62 0.31 1.33 6.82
CA GLU A 62 0.15 1.62 5.40
C GLU A 62 -0.50 2.99 5.23
N GLN A 63 0.03 3.81 4.33
CA GLN A 63 -0.54 5.08 3.91
C GLN A 63 -0.73 5.07 2.41
N ARG A 64 -1.80 5.70 1.95
CA ARG A 64 -2.17 5.75 0.54
C ARG A 64 -2.29 7.21 0.12
N GLU A 65 -1.65 7.52 -0.99
CA GLU A 65 -1.74 8.82 -1.65
C GLU A 65 -2.70 8.72 -2.83
N TYR A 66 -3.59 9.69 -2.95
CA TYR A 66 -4.65 9.72 -3.96
C TYR A 66 -4.44 10.93 -4.88
N SER A 67 -4.63 10.76 -6.19
CA SER A 67 -4.47 11.87 -7.15
C SER A 67 -5.63 12.85 -7.18
N ASP A 68 -6.77 12.47 -6.59
CA ASP A 68 -7.99 13.27 -6.62
C ASP A 68 -8.51 13.54 -5.21
N ARG A 69 -9.29 14.62 -5.08
CA ARG A 69 -9.89 15.04 -3.80
C ARG A 69 -10.94 14.05 -3.28
N ASP A 70 -11.50 13.24 -4.17
CA ASP A 70 -12.53 12.26 -3.84
C ASP A 70 -11.92 10.94 -3.32
N MET A 71 -10.58 10.87 -3.17
CA MET A 71 -9.81 9.68 -2.74
C MET A 71 -10.09 8.45 -3.61
N ARG A 72 -10.35 8.67 -4.90
CA ARG A 72 -10.77 7.62 -5.82
C ARG A 72 -9.58 6.91 -6.46
N THR A 73 -8.57 7.65 -6.87
CA THR A 73 -7.44 7.06 -7.58
C THR A 73 -6.22 7.02 -6.66
N VAL A 74 -5.93 5.86 -6.07
CA VAL A 74 -4.65 5.64 -5.40
C VAL A 74 -3.55 5.72 -6.45
N ILE A 75 -2.51 6.50 -6.18
CA ILE A 75 -1.34 6.65 -7.05
C ILE A 75 -0.05 6.17 -6.38
N ARG A 76 -0.03 6.11 -5.06
CA ARG A 76 1.15 5.69 -4.30
C ARG A 76 0.74 5.03 -2.99
N ILE A 77 1.44 3.97 -2.62
CA ILE A 77 1.31 3.30 -1.33
C ILE A 77 2.64 3.36 -0.61
N GLN A 78 2.61 3.78 0.66
CA GLN A 78 3.75 3.83 1.55
C GLN A 78 3.55 2.85 2.70
N ARG A 79 4.55 2.05 3.03
CA ARG A 79 4.50 1.07 4.11
C ARG A 79 5.69 1.24 5.04
N TYR A 80 5.40 1.18 6.34
CA TYR A 80 6.38 0.93 7.38
C TYR A 80 6.22 -0.52 7.81
N ALA A 81 7.26 -1.31 7.60
CA ALA A 81 7.28 -2.73 7.91
C ALA A 81 8.36 -3.05 8.93
N ARG A 82 8.17 -4.13 9.67
CA ARG A 82 9.08 -4.63 10.70
C ARG A 82 9.47 -6.07 10.41
N ASN A 83 10.76 -6.38 10.47
CA ASN A 83 11.22 -7.77 10.34
C ASN A 83 11.08 -8.54 11.67
N GLY A 84 11.44 -9.83 11.67
CA GLY A 84 11.38 -10.68 12.87
C GLY A 84 12.32 -10.26 14.00
N HIS A 85 13.35 -9.46 13.70
CA HIS A 85 14.30 -8.91 14.70
C HIS A 85 13.84 -7.58 15.28
N GLY A 86 12.78 -7.01 14.74
CA GLY A 86 12.19 -5.78 15.21
C GLY A 86 12.71 -4.50 14.57
N GLU A 87 13.59 -4.63 13.57
CA GLU A 87 14.10 -3.52 12.76
C GLU A 87 13.05 -3.04 11.75
N TYR A 88 13.14 -1.74 11.41
CA TYR A 88 12.15 -1.07 10.59
C TYR A 88 12.63 -0.82 9.17
N PHE A 89 11.70 -0.97 8.23
CA PHE A 89 11.93 -0.75 6.81
C PHE A 89 10.80 0.11 6.26
N PHE A 90 11.17 1.02 5.37
CA PHE A 90 10.27 1.91 4.67
C PHE A 90 10.20 1.54 3.20
N PHE A 91 8.99 1.44 2.69
CA PHE A 91 8.68 1.07 1.33
C PHE A 91 7.72 2.08 0.71
N ILE A 92 7.97 2.48 -0.53
CA ILE A 92 7.06 3.29 -1.34
C ILE A 92 6.96 2.66 -2.71
N SER A 93 5.74 2.53 -3.23
CA SER A 93 5.51 2.16 -4.63
C SER A 93 4.33 2.88 -5.25
N GLU A 94 4.43 3.10 -6.56
CA GLU A 94 3.38 3.59 -7.47
C GLU A 94 2.84 2.47 -8.39
N GLY A 95 3.34 1.23 -8.23
CA GLY A 95 2.93 0.02 -8.97
C GLY A 95 3.21 0.04 -10.47
N ASN A 96 3.98 1.00 -10.96
CA ASN A 96 4.36 1.16 -12.36
C ASN A 96 5.85 1.52 -12.53
N GLY A 97 6.69 1.22 -11.54
CA GLY A 97 8.11 1.57 -11.54
C GLY A 97 8.89 0.76 -10.50
N ARG A 98 10.16 1.11 -10.30
CA ARG A 98 10.95 0.49 -9.22
C ARG A 98 10.49 1.06 -7.88
N PRO A 99 10.08 0.23 -6.91
CA PRO A 99 9.73 0.72 -5.58
C PRO A 99 10.97 1.30 -4.88
N TYR A 100 10.75 2.30 -4.04
CA TYR A 100 11.75 2.75 -3.08
C TYR A 100 11.68 1.86 -1.84
N PHE A 101 12.83 1.35 -1.40
CA PHE A 101 12.93 0.50 -0.22
C PHE A 101 14.19 0.84 0.56
N LYS A 102 14.07 1.04 1.86
CA LYS A 102 15.21 1.39 2.73
C LYS A 102 14.98 0.94 4.16
N HIS A 103 16.04 0.48 4.83
CA HIS A 103 16.07 0.39 6.29
C HIS A 103 15.99 1.79 6.93
N ILE A 104 15.24 1.89 8.02
CA ILE A 104 15.15 3.10 8.82
C ILE A 104 15.45 2.77 10.28
N GLY A 105 16.31 3.57 10.91
CA GLY A 105 16.63 3.39 12.32
C GLY A 105 15.43 3.69 13.21
N HIS A 106 15.43 3.09 14.41
CA HIS A 106 14.36 3.24 15.41
C HIS A 106 14.00 4.70 15.74
N SER A 107 14.96 5.62 15.75
CA SER A 107 14.69 7.04 15.97
C SER A 107 13.77 7.62 14.87
N ALA A 108 14.09 7.37 13.60
CA ALA A 108 13.27 7.82 12.47
C ALA A 108 11.91 7.10 12.45
N ALA A 109 11.89 5.80 12.73
CA ALA A 109 10.65 5.03 12.83
C ALA A 109 9.72 5.57 13.93
N LYS A 110 10.26 5.92 15.11
CA LYS A 110 9.50 6.48 16.23
C LYS A 110 8.88 7.83 15.87
N VAL A 111 9.64 8.71 15.22
CA VAL A 111 9.12 10.01 14.74
C VAL A 111 8.03 9.79 13.70
N ALA A 112 8.27 8.91 12.72
CA ALA A 112 7.32 8.68 11.64
C ALA A 112 6.03 8.01 12.13
N LEU A 113 6.11 7.02 13.01
CA LEU A 113 4.99 6.17 13.43
C LEU A 113 4.23 6.70 14.65
N GLY A 114 4.85 7.55 15.48
CA GLY A 114 4.21 8.09 16.67
C GLY A 114 3.66 6.99 17.59
N SER A 115 2.35 7.02 17.83
CA SER A 115 1.67 6.02 18.67
C SER A 115 1.66 4.60 18.11
N SER A 116 1.91 4.42 16.80
CA SER A 116 2.01 3.09 16.16
C SER A 116 3.41 2.48 16.25
N TYR A 117 4.38 3.19 16.82
CA TYR A 117 5.74 2.68 17.00
C TYR A 117 5.78 1.54 18.02
N VAL A 118 6.51 0.47 17.69
CA VAL A 118 6.73 -0.68 18.58
C VAL A 118 8.22 -0.75 18.92
N PRO A 119 8.60 -0.65 20.20
CA PRO A 119 10.00 -0.72 20.61
C PRO A 119 10.61 -2.11 20.33
N PRO A 120 11.95 -2.20 20.20
CA PRO A 120 12.65 -3.47 20.16
C PRO A 120 12.37 -4.25 21.45
N THR A 121 12.11 -5.55 21.32
CA THR A 121 11.68 -6.41 22.44
C THR A 121 12.79 -6.62 23.49
N ASN A 122 14.04 -6.34 23.14
CA ASN A 122 15.21 -6.53 24.01
C ASN A 122 15.83 -5.16 24.36
N ALA A 123 15.20 -4.48 25.32
CA ALA A 123 15.85 -3.46 26.14
C ALA A 123 15.91 -3.96 27.59
N ARG A 124 16.65 -5.06 27.80
CA ARG A 124 17.13 -5.53 29.11
C ARG A 124 18.50 -6.14 28.93
#